data_AF-A0A061DWT3-F1
#
_entry.id   AF-A0A061DWT3-F1
#
_cell.length_a   1.000
_cell.length_b   1.000
_cell.length_c   1.000
_cell.angle_alpha   90.00
_cell.angle_beta   90.00
_cell.angle_gamma   90.00
#
_symmetry.space_group_name_H-M   'P 1'
#
loop_
_entity.id
_entity.type
_entity.pdbx_description
1 polymer ?
#
loop_
_entity_poly.entity_id
_entity_poly.type
_entity_poly.pdbx_seq_one_letter_code
_entity_poly.pdbx_strand_id
1 'polypeptide(L)'
;MFLVNLRLHVYAFCFPFEEDLRLLVVLNVLFPWGIKTPKSVTLIDFVSAVWNSDRWAPYGASQALGWVQWQSGSESKIEKDTPEDFLDAHNTARAAVGVGPMTWNDTVAAYAQDYANERIGDYNLEHSTGPYGENLAISSGDLSGTQAVRLWVDEKVYYDYDTNTRATDRVCGHYTQVVWRNSVRLGCAKVRCSNGGTFIGCNYDPPGNFGGEKPY
;
A
#
# COMPACT_ATOMS: atom_id res chain seq x y z
N MET A 1 14.53 -20.31 24.07
CA MET A 1 15.51 -19.21 24.14
C MET A 1 16.88 -19.80 23.83
N PHE A 2 17.44 -19.53 22.65
CA PHE A 2 18.80 -19.95 22.30
C PHE A 2 19.61 -18.69 22.02
N LEU A 3 20.73 -18.54 22.71
CA LEU A 3 21.71 -17.47 22.49
C LEU A 3 22.66 -17.95 21.39
N VAL A 4 22.76 -17.21 20.28
CA VAL A 4 23.82 -17.41 19.29
C VAL A 4 24.70 -16.16 19.33
N ASN A 5 25.98 -16.32 19.69
CA ASN A 5 26.95 -15.23 19.64
C ASN A 5 27.39 -15.01 18.19
N LEU A 6 27.04 -13.86 17.60
CA LEU A 6 27.63 -13.41 16.34
C LEU A 6 28.81 -12.48 16.64
N ARG A 7 29.96 -12.79 16.06
CA ARG A 7 31.17 -11.97 16.13
C ARG A 7 31.34 -11.27 14.79
N LEU A 8 31.02 -9.97 14.72
CA LEU A 8 31.25 -9.16 13.53
C LEU A 8 32.75 -8.82 13.45
N HIS A 9 33.38 -9.07 12.30
CA HIS A 9 34.66 -8.46 11.94
C HIS A 9 34.40 -7.48 10.80
N VAL A 10 34.68 -6.19 11.02
CA VAL A 10 34.62 -5.16 9.99
C VAL A 10 36.02 -4.96 9.46
N TYR A 11 36.22 -5.16 8.16
CA TYR A 11 37.48 -4.87 7.49
C TYR A 11 37.28 -3.65 6.58
N ALA A 12 38.15 -2.66 6.70
CA ALA A 12 38.25 -1.56 5.76
C ALA A 12 39.46 -1.81 4.85
N PHE A 13 39.23 -1.86 3.54
CA PHE A 13 40.30 -1.92 2.55
C PHE A 13 40.34 -0.60 1.78
N CYS A 14 41.54 -0.06 1.60
CA CYS A 14 41.79 1.09 0.74
C CYS A 14 42.40 0.58 -0.56
N PHE A 15 41.66 0.64 -1.67
CA PHE A 15 42.18 0.34 -3.00
C PHE A 15 42.71 1.64 -3.64
N PRO A 16 43.89 1.63 -4.29
CA PRO A 16 44.57 2.86 -4.68
C PRO A 16 44.09 3.49 -6.01
N PHE A 17 42.89 3.18 -6.50
CA PHE A 17 42.46 3.61 -7.85
C PHE A 17 40.93 3.79 -7.96
N GLU A 18 40.34 4.67 -7.13
CA GLU A 18 39.07 5.40 -7.38
C GLU A 18 38.68 6.15 -6.09
N GLU A 19 38.20 7.40 -6.20
CA GLU A 19 37.96 8.30 -5.05
C GLU A 19 36.68 8.00 -4.21
N ASP A 20 36.08 6.82 -4.35
CA ASP A 20 34.89 6.43 -3.59
C ASP A 20 35.18 5.32 -2.58
N LEU A 21 35.05 5.63 -1.28
CA LEU A 21 35.05 4.62 -0.21
C LEU A 21 33.80 3.73 -0.34
N ARG A 22 33.96 2.46 -0.71
CA ARG A 22 32.90 1.44 -0.60
C ARG A 22 33.19 0.50 0.56
N LEU A 23 32.26 0.43 1.51
CA LEU A 23 32.28 -0.54 2.61
C LEU A 23 31.69 -1.87 2.13
N LEU A 24 32.49 -2.94 2.15
CA LEU A 24 32.01 -4.31 1.95
C LEU A 24 31.87 -4.99 3.32
N VAL A 25 30.64 -5.28 3.74
CA VAL A 25 30.38 -6.04 4.97
C VAL A 25 30.17 -7.50 4.61
N VAL A 26 31.14 -8.36 4.95
CA VAL A 26 31.03 -9.82 4.77
C VAL A 26 30.57 -10.45 6.09
N LEU A 27 29.32 -10.91 6.14
CA LEU A 27 28.81 -11.70 7.28
C LEU A 27 29.11 -13.19 7.06
N ASN A 28 30.01 -13.75 7.87
CA ASN A 28 30.16 -15.20 8.00
C ASN A 28 29.30 -15.70 9.16
N VAL A 29 28.27 -16.49 8.85
CA VAL A 29 27.46 -17.21 9.85
C VAL A 29 28.03 -18.62 9.98
N LEU A 30 28.78 -18.90 11.05
CA LEU A 30 29.20 -20.26 11.39
C LEU A 30 28.09 -20.93 12.21
N PHE A 31 27.45 -21.94 11.62
CA PHE A 31 26.52 -22.81 12.34
C PHE A 31 27.30 -23.89 13.10
N PRO A 32 27.12 -24.05 14.43
CA PRO A 32 27.59 -25.24 15.13
C PRO A 32 26.70 -26.42 14.72
N TRP A 33 27.33 -27.58 14.55
CA TRP A 33 26.72 -28.84 14.12
C TRP A 33 25.41 -29.17 14.85
N GLY A 34 24.36 -29.53 14.09
CA GLY A 34 23.33 -30.45 14.58
C GLY A 34 21.86 -30.00 14.64
N ILE A 35 21.37 -29.04 13.84
CA ILE A 35 19.93 -28.72 13.79
C ILE A 35 19.34 -29.05 12.41
N LYS A 36 18.41 -30.01 12.37
CA LYS A 36 17.57 -30.31 11.19
C LYS A 36 16.57 -29.16 10.98
N THR A 37 16.64 -28.48 9.84
CA THR A 37 15.65 -27.49 9.40
C THR A 37 14.42 -28.17 8.80
N PRO A 38 13.19 -27.66 8.99
CA PRO A 38 12.16 -27.75 7.98
C PRO A 38 12.26 -26.52 7.05
N LYS A 39 12.80 -26.80 5.86
CA LYS A 39 12.55 -26.20 4.54
C LYS A 39 12.41 -24.67 4.40
N SER A 40 13.36 -24.15 3.61
CA SER A 40 13.34 -22.98 2.71
C SER A 40 13.25 -21.57 3.31
N VAL A 41 14.41 -20.94 3.50
CA VAL A 41 14.58 -19.48 3.37
C VAL A 41 15.60 -19.26 2.25
N THR A 42 15.17 -18.61 1.17
CA THR A 42 15.98 -18.30 -0.01
C THR A 42 16.73 -16.96 0.15
N LEU A 43 17.91 -16.91 -0.45
CA LEU A 43 19.02 -15.96 -0.25
C LEU A 43 18.84 -14.57 -0.92
N ILE A 44 17.73 -13.85 -0.72
CA ILE A 44 17.48 -12.58 -1.46
C ILE A 44 17.24 -11.31 -0.63
N ASP A 45 17.25 -11.32 0.71
CA ASP A 45 16.98 -10.08 1.48
C ASP A 45 18.23 -9.23 1.80
N PHE A 46 19.23 -9.22 0.92
CA PHE A 46 20.35 -8.28 1.02
C PHE A 46 20.31 -7.31 -0.15
N VAL A 47 19.75 -6.12 0.09
CA VAL A 47 20.17 -4.78 -0.38
C VAL A 47 18.97 -3.83 -0.28
N SER A 48 18.99 -2.95 0.72
CA SER A 48 18.64 -1.51 0.64
C SER A 48 18.36 -0.93 2.04
N ALA A 49 19.42 -0.46 2.70
CA ALA A 49 19.29 0.52 3.76
C ALA A 49 20.28 1.64 3.46
N VAL A 50 19.96 2.46 2.46
CA VAL A 50 20.72 3.67 2.14
C VAL A 50 20.04 4.85 2.79
N TRP A 51 20.70 5.33 3.85
CA TRP A 51 20.88 6.72 4.24
C TRP A 51 19.67 7.53 4.74
N ASN A 52 19.74 7.98 6.00
CA ASN A 52 18.95 9.10 6.49
C ASN A 52 19.81 10.01 7.39
N SER A 53 19.92 11.27 6.93
CA SER A 53 20.25 12.55 7.60
C SER A 53 21.54 12.72 8.42
N ASP A 54 22.44 13.52 7.85
CA ASP A 54 23.10 14.70 8.44
C ASP A 54 23.24 14.77 9.97
N ARG A 55 24.41 14.39 10.49
CA ARG A 55 25.06 15.04 11.65
C ARG A 55 26.52 14.59 11.77
N TRP A 56 27.44 15.52 11.55
CA TRP A 56 28.85 15.36 11.91
C TRP A 56 29.01 15.56 13.41
N ALA A 57 29.52 14.57 14.13
CA ALA A 57 30.03 14.72 15.49
C ALA A 57 31.55 14.41 15.49
N PRO A 58 32.39 15.23 16.15
CA PRO A 58 33.84 15.04 16.13
C PRO A 58 34.25 13.82 16.98
N TYR A 59 35.38 13.23 16.61
CA TYR A 59 36.03 12.11 17.30
C TYR A 59 36.17 12.37 18.81
N GLY A 60 35.52 11.53 19.62
CA GLY A 60 35.64 11.50 21.07
C GLY A 60 34.98 10.25 21.62
N ALA A 61 35.79 9.31 22.12
CA ALA A 61 35.34 8.03 22.64
C ALA A 61 34.47 8.18 23.90
N SER A 62 33.29 7.57 23.91
CA SER A 62 32.75 6.91 25.11
C SER A 62 31.74 5.84 24.71
N GLN A 63 31.82 4.69 25.36
CA GLN A 63 30.98 3.53 25.09
C GLN A 63 29.56 3.81 25.57
N ALA A 64 28.59 3.82 24.65
CA ALA A 64 27.20 3.57 24.99
C ALA A 64 26.90 2.11 24.66
N LEU A 65 26.85 1.25 25.68
CA LEU A 65 26.25 -0.08 25.57
C LEU A 65 24.72 0.13 25.42
N GLY A 66 24.29 0.43 24.20
CA GLY A 66 22.88 0.41 23.84
C GLY A 66 22.46 -1.01 23.50
N TRP A 67 21.42 -1.51 24.15
CA TRP A 67 20.75 -2.74 23.73
C TRP A 67 20.04 -2.47 22.40
N VAL A 68 20.57 -2.99 21.30
CA VAL A 68 19.79 -3.09 20.06
C VAL A 68 18.81 -4.25 20.25
N GLN A 69 17.55 -3.92 20.50
CA GLN A 69 16.48 -4.88 20.58
C GLN A 69 16.12 -5.32 19.16
N TRP A 70 16.68 -6.45 18.71
CA TRP A 70 16.27 -7.08 17.45
C TRP A 70 14.92 -7.76 17.67
N GLN A 71 13.85 -7.17 17.16
CA GLN A 71 12.57 -7.87 17.02
C GLN A 71 12.68 -8.80 15.81
N SER A 72 12.73 -10.11 16.07
CA SER A 72 12.59 -11.10 15.01
C SER A 72 11.12 -11.14 14.57
N GLY A 73 10.86 -10.72 13.34
CA GLY A 73 9.57 -10.85 12.67
C GLY A 73 8.72 -9.59 12.76
N SER A 74 8.77 -8.75 11.72
CA SER A 74 7.59 -7.97 11.40
C SER A 74 6.53 -8.96 10.91
N GLU A 75 5.56 -9.31 11.75
CA GLU A 75 4.22 -9.56 11.21
C GLU A 75 3.91 -8.37 10.29
N SER A 76 3.51 -8.63 9.05
CA SER A 76 3.18 -7.56 8.10
C SER A 76 2.01 -6.75 8.66
N LYS A 77 2.30 -5.69 9.41
CA LYS A 77 1.30 -4.69 9.75
C LYS A 77 0.88 -4.07 8.44
N ILE A 78 -0.38 -4.28 8.07
CA ILE A 78 -0.99 -3.54 6.98
C ILE A 78 -0.90 -2.07 7.36
N GLU A 79 -0.29 -1.29 6.47
CA GLU A 79 -0.23 0.15 6.64
C GLU A 79 -1.67 0.69 6.61
N LYS A 80 -2.03 1.43 7.66
CA LYS A 80 -3.36 2.02 7.76
C LYS A 80 -3.41 3.23 6.86
N ASP A 81 -4.31 3.20 5.88
CA ASP A 81 -4.62 4.36 5.07
C ASP A 81 -5.45 5.36 5.88
N THR A 82 -5.15 6.63 5.67
CA THR A 82 -5.90 7.77 6.22
C THR A 82 -7.04 8.15 5.26
N PRO A 83 -8.09 8.86 5.74
CA PRO A 83 -9.10 9.46 4.88
C PRO A 83 -8.51 10.27 3.70
N GLU A 84 -7.43 11.00 3.98
CA GLU A 84 -6.73 11.86 3.02
C GLU A 84 -6.10 11.06 1.87
N ASP A 85 -5.53 9.88 2.14
CA ASP A 85 -4.90 9.02 1.11
C ASP A 85 -5.89 8.61 0.00
N PHE A 86 -7.15 8.43 0.37
CA PHE A 86 -8.23 8.20 -0.58
C PHE A 86 -8.71 9.51 -1.20
N LEU A 87 -9.02 10.52 -0.38
CA LEU A 87 -9.60 11.78 -0.88
C LEU A 87 -8.70 12.48 -1.90
N ASP A 88 -7.42 12.61 -1.60
CA ASP A 88 -6.48 13.36 -2.42
C ASP A 88 -6.28 12.69 -3.78
N ALA A 89 -6.25 11.35 -3.80
CA ALA A 89 -6.19 10.59 -5.04
C ALA A 89 -7.44 10.80 -5.90
N HIS A 90 -8.64 10.79 -5.30
CA HIS A 90 -9.89 11.07 -6.02
C HIS A 90 -9.94 12.52 -6.51
N ASN A 91 -9.63 13.47 -5.65
CA ASN A 91 -9.69 14.90 -5.95
C ASN A 91 -8.67 15.30 -7.02
N THR A 92 -7.51 14.65 -7.05
CA THR A 92 -6.53 14.80 -8.14
C THR A 92 -7.12 14.34 -9.47
N ALA A 93 -7.75 13.16 -9.51
CA ALA A 93 -8.38 12.64 -10.73
C ALA A 93 -9.55 13.51 -11.21
N ARG A 94 -10.38 14.01 -10.28
CA ARG A 94 -11.50 14.92 -10.57
C ARG A 94 -11.03 16.26 -11.11
N ALA A 95 -10.00 16.85 -10.51
CA ALA A 95 -9.42 18.09 -10.98
C ALA A 95 -8.90 17.98 -12.42
N ALA A 96 -8.31 16.82 -12.78
CA ALA A 96 -7.80 16.57 -14.13
C ALA A 96 -8.90 16.58 -15.23
N VAL A 97 -10.18 16.47 -14.86
CA VAL A 97 -11.33 16.55 -15.77
C VAL A 97 -12.26 17.74 -15.46
N GLY A 98 -11.82 18.69 -14.62
CA GLY A 98 -12.58 19.89 -14.29
C GLY A 98 -13.80 19.65 -13.39
N VAL A 99 -13.80 18.55 -12.64
CA VAL A 99 -14.85 18.22 -11.67
C VAL A 99 -14.45 18.72 -10.28
N GLY A 100 -15.41 19.30 -9.55
CA GLY A 100 -15.18 19.79 -8.19
C GLY A 100 -14.81 18.68 -7.19
N PRO A 101 -14.10 19.00 -6.11
CA PRO A 101 -13.65 17.99 -5.15
C PRO A 101 -14.82 17.38 -4.37
N MET A 102 -14.59 16.18 -3.84
CA MET A 102 -15.44 15.52 -2.84
C MET A 102 -14.87 15.73 -1.44
N THR A 103 -15.73 15.58 -0.43
CA THR A 103 -15.38 15.67 1.00
C THR A 103 -15.55 14.31 1.68
N TRP A 104 -14.71 14.01 2.68
CA TRP A 104 -14.88 12.81 3.49
C TRP A 104 -16.19 12.87 4.28
N ASN A 105 -16.84 11.72 4.44
CA ASN A 105 -18.01 11.57 5.28
C ASN A 105 -17.88 10.32 6.16
N ASP A 106 -17.83 10.53 7.47
CA ASP A 106 -17.62 9.44 8.43
C ASP A 106 -18.76 8.41 8.45
N THR A 107 -20.00 8.82 8.14
CA THR A 107 -21.14 7.89 8.03
C THR A 107 -20.98 6.97 6.83
N VAL A 108 -20.55 7.51 5.68
CA VAL A 108 -20.27 6.72 4.48
C VAL A 108 -19.05 5.82 4.71
N ALA A 109 -18.02 6.31 5.41
CA ALA A 109 -16.83 5.53 5.72
C ALA A 109 -17.12 4.38 6.70
N ALA A 110 -17.97 4.62 7.71
CA ALA A 110 -18.43 3.58 8.62
C ALA A 110 -19.17 2.47 7.86
N TYR A 111 -20.05 2.83 6.92
CA TYR A 111 -20.71 1.87 6.05
C TYR A 111 -19.70 1.04 5.22
N ALA A 112 -18.74 1.71 4.58
CA ALA A 112 -17.68 1.04 3.83
C ALA A 112 -16.87 0.06 4.70
N GLN A 113 -16.60 0.46 5.96
CA GLN A 113 -15.85 -0.34 6.91
C GLN A 113 -16.63 -1.58 7.37
N ASP A 114 -17.91 -1.42 7.69
CA ASP A 114 -18.78 -2.53 8.06
C ASP A 114 -18.86 -3.55 6.92
N TYR A 115 -19.07 -3.08 5.69
CA TYR A 115 -19.13 -3.94 4.52
C TYR A 115 -17.79 -4.63 4.22
N ALA A 116 -16.67 -3.91 4.29
CA ALA A 116 -15.36 -4.50 4.10
C ALA A 116 -15.06 -5.60 5.14
N ASN A 117 -15.51 -5.42 6.38
CA ASN A 117 -15.34 -6.44 7.43
C ASN A 117 -16.06 -7.76 7.10
N GLU A 118 -17.22 -7.71 6.45
CA GLU A 118 -17.94 -8.91 6.00
C GLU A 118 -17.14 -9.70 4.94
N ARG A 119 -16.28 -9.01 4.17
CA ARG A 119 -15.47 -9.60 3.09
C ARG A 119 -14.10 -10.15 3.52
N ILE A 120 -13.77 -10.07 4.81
CA ILE A 120 -12.51 -10.61 5.36
C ILE A 120 -12.38 -12.13 5.15
N GLY A 121 -13.52 -12.85 5.20
CA GLY A 121 -13.56 -14.31 5.12
C GLY A 121 -13.61 -14.86 3.69
N ASP A 122 -14.40 -14.23 2.82
CA ASP A 122 -14.71 -14.75 1.48
C ASP A 122 -13.83 -14.16 0.37
N TYR A 123 -13.30 -12.94 0.56
CA TYR A 123 -12.43 -12.25 -0.38
C TYR A 123 -13.07 -12.01 -1.76
N ASN A 124 -14.40 -11.87 -1.81
CA ASN A 124 -15.14 -11.72 -3.06
C ASN A 124 -15.32 -10.24 -3.44
N LEU A 125 -15.17 -9.94 -4.74
CA LEU A 125 -15.57 -8.67 -5.34
C LEU A 125 -17.07 -8.68 -5.66
N GLU A 126 -17.89 -8.60 -4.63
CA GLU A 126 -19.33 -8.47 -4.76
C GLU A 126 -19.76 -7.11 -4.23
N HIS A 127 -20.58 -6.39 -4.99
CA HIS A 127 -21.10 -5.08 -4.58
C HIS A 127 -22.09 -5.20 -3.43
N SER A 128 -22.08 -4.22 -2.52
CA SER A 128 -23.10 -4.11 -1.48
C SER A 128 -24.48 -3.78 -2.09
N THR A 129 -25.55 -4.04 -1.35
CA THR A 129 -26.93 -3.63 -1.71
C THR A 129 -27.32 -2.29 -1.09
N GLY A 130 -26.32 -1.48 -0.72
CA GLY A 130 -26.47 -0.20 -0.04
C GLY A 130 -27.01 0.92 -0.92
N PRO A 131 -27.34 2.08 -0.30
CA PRO A 131 -27.84 3.25 -1.02
C PRO A 131 -26.75 4.07 -1.74
N TYR A 132 -25.47 3.68 -1.60
CA TYR A 132 -24.32 4.45 -2.08
C TYR A 132 -23.81 3.90 -3.41
N GLY A 133 -23.11 4.75 -4.17
CA GLY A 133 -22.24 4.28 -5.23
C GLY A 133 -21.07 3.50 -4.60
N GLU A 134 -20.41 2.62 -5.36
CA GLU A 134 -19.39 1.76 -4.78
C GLU A 134 -18.31 1.37 -5.80
N ASN A 135 -17.05 1.44 -5.35
CA ASN A 135 -15.92 0.81 -6.02
C ASN A 135 -15.24 -0.14 -5.04
N LEU A 136 -14.85 -1.32 -5.55
CA LEU A 136 -14.17 -2.36 -4.79
C LEU A 136 -12.83 -2.70 -5.44
N ALA A 137 -11.85 -3.07 -4.61
CA ALA A 137 -10.56 -3.56 -5.05
C ALA A 137 -10.06 -4.66 -4.13
N ILE A 138 -9.40 -5.65 -4.70
CA ILE A 138 -8.70 -6.70 -3.96
C ILE A 138 -7.28 -6.87 -4.48
N SER A 139 -6.37 -7.30 -3.60
CA SER A 139 -4.99 -7.63 -3.95
C SER A 139 -4.48 -8.77 -3.08
N SER A 140 -3.68 -9.67 -3.65
CA SER A 140 -3.07 -10.79 -2.91
C SER A 140 -2.02 -10.35 -1.87
N GLY A 141 -1.61 -9.08 -1.89
CA GLY A 141 -0.71 -8.48 -0.92
C GLY A 141 -1.29 -7.19 -0.30
N ASP A 142 -0.42 -6.37 0.28
CA ASP A 142 -0.82 -5.04 0.76
C ASP A 142 -1.10 -4.13 -0.44
N LEU A 143 -2.29 -3.55 -0.48
CA LEU A 143 -2.71 -2.55 -1.45
C LEU A 143 -3.09 -1.30 -0.67
N SER A 144 -2.38 -0.19 -0.89
CA SER A 144 -2.76 1.09 -0.30
C SER A 144 -4.06 1.63 -0.92
N GLY A 145 -4.76 2.47 -0.18
CA GLY A 145 -5.92 3.23 -0.63
C GLY A 145 -5.60 4.05 -1.87
N THR A 146 -4.47 4.77 -1.86
CA THR A 146 -4.02 5.54 -3.02
C THR A 146 -3.77 4.64 -4.25
N GLN A 147 -3.19 3.45 -4.08
CA GLN A 147 -3.01 2.51 -5.19
C GLN A 147 -4.35 1.98 -5.72
N ALA A 148 -5.30 1.67 -4.85
CA ALA A 148 -6.64 1.23 -5.27
C ALA A 148 -7.34 2.31 -6.11
N VAL A 149 -7.28 3.58 -5.69
CA VAL A 149 -7.85 4.68 -6.46
C VAL A 149 -7.15 4.85 -7.81
N ARG A 150 -5.82 4.70 -7.86
CA ARG A 150 -5.07 4.74 -9.14
C ARG A 150 -5.52 3.62 -10.09
N LEU A 151 -5.70 2.40 -9.59
CA LEU A 151 -6.21 1.29 -10.41
C LEU A 151 -7.57 1.61 -11.03
N TRP A 152 -8.47 2.23 -10.27
CA TRP A 152 -9.76 2.66 -10.79
C TRP A 152 -9.63 3.81 -11.80
N VAL A 153 -8.70 4.76 -11.57
CA VAL A 153 -8.45 5.88 -12.47
C VAL A 153 -7.82 5.43 -13.79
N ASP A 154 -6.96 4.41 -13.76
CA ASP A 154 -6.30 3.86 -14.94
C ASP A 154 -7.29 3.25 -15.94
N GLU A 155 -8.52 2.92 -15.52
CA GLU A 155 -9.59 2.51 -16.43
C GLU A 155 -10.04 3.62 -17.39
N LYS A 156 -9.60 4.88 -17.20
CA LYS A 156 -9.86 6.01 -18.09
C LYS A 156 -9.59 5.70 -19.56
N VAL A 157 -8.57 4.89 -19.86
CA VAL A 157 -8.23 4.50 -21.24
C VAL A 157 -9.33 3.70 -21.95
N TYR A 158 -10.28 3.15 -21.20
CA TYR A 158 -11.39 2.36 -21.71
C TYR A 158 -12.73 3.12 -21.75
N TYR A 159 -12.71 4.42 -21.42
CA TYR A 159 -13.88 5.29 -21.45
C TYR A 159 -13.71 6.41 -22.48
N ASP A 160 -14.68 6.49 -23.40
CA ASP A 160 -14.78 7.58 -24.37
C ASP A 160 -15.84 8.58 -23.90
N TYR A 161 -15.39 9.77 -23.54
CA TYR A 161 -16.24 10.84 -23.04
C TYR A 161 -17.14 11.46 -24.12
N ASP A 162 -16.66 11.56 -25.37
CA ASP A 162 -17.40 12.24 -26.43
C ASP A 162 -18.64 11.43 -26.78
N THR A 163 -18.46 10.12 -26.90
CA THR A 163 -19.54 9.16 -27.21
C THR A 163 -20.28 8.64 -25.98
N ASN A 164 -19.78 8.93 -24.77
CA ASN A 164 -20.24 8.35 -23.50
C ASN A 164 -20.27 6.81 -23.53
N THR A 165 -19.27 6.21 -24.17
CA THR A 165 -19.19 4.75 -24.33
C THR A 165 -18.08 4.15 -23.50
N ARG A 166 -18.31 2.89 -23.14
CA ARG A 166 -17.42 2.04 -22.37
C ARG A 166 -16.94 0.92 -23.29
N ALA A 167 -15.66 0.57 -23.24
CA ALA A 167 -15.17 -0.59 -23.97
C ALA A 167 -15.97 -1.84 -23.57
N THR A 168 -16.47 -2.59 -24.55
CA THR A 168 -17.44 -3.67 -24.35
C THR A 168 -16.90 -4.89 -23.61
N ASP A 169 -15.57 -5.04 -23.53
CA ASP A 169 -14.87 -6.18 -22.93
C ASP A 169 -13.94 -5.77 -21.77
N ARG A 170 -14.13 -4.57 -21.20
CA ARG A 170 -13.30 -4.06 -20.10
C ARG A 170 -14.15 -3.41 -19.00
N VAL A 171 -13.67 -3.50 -17.77
CA VAL A 171 -14.25 -2.76 -16.64
C VAL A 171 -13.77 -1.31 -16.72
N CYS A 172 -14.71 -0.39 -16.73
CA CYS A 172 -14.46 1.06 -16.66
C CYS A 172 -15.47 1.82 -15.79
N GLY A 173 -16.32 1.06 -15.08
CA GLY A 173 -17.29 1.63 -14.16
C GLY A 173 -16.64 2.27 -12.92
N HIS A 174 -15.42 1.84 -12.55
CA HIS A 174 -14.76 2.42 -11.40
C HIS A 174 -14.25 3.82 -11.72
N TYR A 175 -13.64 4.03 -12.89
CA TYR A 175 -13.23 5.36 -13.33
C TYR A 175 -14.40 6.34 -13.32
N THR A 176 -15.51 5.99 -13.98
CA THR A 176 -16.66 6.90 -14.09
C THR A 176 -17.25 7.25 -12.72
N GLN A 177 -17.20 6.34 -11.75
CA GLN A 177 -17.62 6.62 -10.37
C GLN A 177 -16.65 7.56 -9.64
N VAL A 178 -15.33 7.39 -9.79
CA VAL A 178 -14.32 8.27 -9.17
C VAL A 178 -14.53 9.74 -9.61
N VAL A 179 -14.77 9.94 -10.91
CA VAL A 179 -14.97 11.27 -11.49
C VAL A 179 -16.43 11.72 -11.56
N TRP A 180 -17.36 11.01 -10.91
CA TRP A 180 -18.79 11.32 -10.98
C TRP A 180 -19.10 12.67 -10.33
N ARG A 181 -19.55 13.64 -11.13
CA ARG A 181 -19.76 15.04 -10.72
C ARG A 181 -20.69 15.19 -9.53
N ASN A 182 -21.76 14.40 -9.50
CA ASN A 182 -22.78 14.52 -8.46
C ASN A 182 -22.40 13.80 -7.15
N SER A 183 -21.39 12.94 -7.14
CA SER A 183 -20.90 12.30 -5.93
C SER A 183 -19.99 13.28 -5.19
N VAL A 184 -20.49 13.83 -4.09
CA VAL A 184 -19.83 14.92 -3.32
C VAL A 184 -19.26 14.45 -1.98
N ARG A 185 -19.71 13.30 -1.48
CA ARG A 185 -19.25 12.67 -0.25
C ARG A 185 -18.60 11.33 -0.54
N LEU A 186 -17.48 11.06 0.10
CA LEU A 186 -16.71 9.83 0.00
C LEU A 186 -16.50 9.21 1.38
N GLY A 187 -16.57 7.90 1.46
CA GLY A 187 -16.07 7.15 2.60
C GLY A 187 -15.48 5.82 2.15
N CYS A 188 -14.30 5.47 2.66
CA CYS A 188 -13.57 4.28 2.24
C CYS A 188 -13.10 3.46 3.42
N ALA A 189 -12.84 2.19 3.18
CA ALA A 189 -12.26 1.27 4.13
C ALA A 189 -11.28 0.32 3.48
N LYS A 190 -10.30 -0.11 4.27
CA LYS A 190 -9.31 -1.12 3.94
C LYS A 190 -9.29 -2.17 5.04
N VAL A 191 -9.36 -3.44 4.65
CA VAL A 191 -9.24 -4.56 5.58
C VAL A 191 -8.25 -5.59 5.08
N ARG A 192 -7.68 -6.33 6.02
CA ARG A 192 -6.81 -7.46 5.76
C ARG A 192 -7.64 -8.74 5.74
N CYS A 193 -7.68 -9.43 4.61
CA CYS A 193 -8.45 -10.66 4.47
C CYS A 193 -7.68 -11.87 5.02
N SER A 194 -8.40 -12.94 5.34
CA SER A 194 -7.84 -14.14 5.99
C SER A 194 -6.80 -14.85 5.14
N ASN A 195 -6.84 -14.65 3.81
CA ASN A 195 -6.01 -15.36 2.83
C ASN A 195 -4.61 -14.77 2.61
N GLY A 196 -4.28 -13.58 3.11
CA GLY A 196 -3.03 -12.92 2.71
C GLY A 196 -3.23 -11.55 2.03
N GLY A 197 -4.41 -11.33 1.48
CA GLY A 197 -4.70 -10.18 0.64
C GLY A 197 -5.39 -9.03 1.35
N THR A 198 -5.54 -7.94 0.63
CA THR A 198 -6.23 -6.73 1.04
C THR A 198 -7.55 -6.60 0.30
N PHE A 199 -8.59 -6.16 1.00
CA PHE A 199 -9.85 -5.71 0.40
C PHE A 199 -10.03 -4.23 0.71
N ILE A 200 -10.38 -3.45 -0.31
CA ILE A 200 -10.69 -2.03 -0.23
C ILE A 200 -12.06 -1.78 -0.82
N GLY A 201 -12.89 -1.03 -0.10
CA GLY A 201 -14.17 -0.52 -0.59
C GLY A 201 -14.27 0.98 -0.38
N CYS A 202 -14.73 1.70 -1.41
CA CYS A 202 -15.07 3.12 -1.32
C CYS A 202 -16.53 3.32 -1.73
N ASN A 203 -17.28 4.02 -0.91
CA ASN A 203 -18.67 4.39 -1.14
C ASN A 203 -18.82 5.88 -1.44
N TYR A 204 -19.77 6.19 -2.33
CA TYR A 204 -19.99 7.52 -2.91
C TYR A 204 -21.42 7.97 -2.68
N ASP A 205 -21.59 9.22 -2.24
CA ASP A 205 -22.90 9.77 -1.91
C ASP A 205 -23.05 11.21 -2.46
N PRO A 206 -24.07 11.49 -3.30
CA PRO A 206 -24.99 10.55 -3.96
C PRO A 206 -24.30 9.46 -4.83
N PRO A 207 -24.98 8.32 -5.10
CA PRO A 207 -24.48 7.29 -6.01
C PRO A 207 -24.26 7.86 -7.43
N GLY A 208 -23.32 7.27 -8.16
CA GLY A 208 -23.03 7.60 -9.55
C GLY A 208 -23.39 6.49 -10.52
N ASN A 209 -22.82 6.58 -11.73
CA ASN A 209 -22.95 5.58 -12.80
C ASN A 209 -24.41 5.34 -13.28
N PHE A 210 -25.24 6.39 -13.27
CA PHE A 210 -26.58 6.32 -13.85
C PHE A 210 -26.52 6.14 -15.38
N GLY A 211 -27.27 5.17 -15.89
CA GLY A 211 -27.27 4.82 -17.31
C GLY A 211 -27.70 5.98 -18.20
N GLY A 212 -26.87 6.31 -19.19
CA GLY A 212 -27.12 7.39 -20.15
C GLY A 212 -26.64 8.77 -19.70
N GLU A 213 -26.27 8.93 -18.42
CA GLU A 213 -25.67 10.17 -17.92
C GLU A 213 -24.16 10.18 -18.13
N LYS A 214 -23.59 11.39 -18.33
CA LYS A 214 -22.13 11.57 -18.37
C LYS A 214 -21.59 11.77 -16.95
N PRO A 215 -20.41 11.23 -16.64
CA PRO A 215 -19.82 11.36 -15.32
C PRO A 215 -19.37 12.79 -15.01
N TYR A 216 -19.06 13.61 -16.02
CA TYR A 216 -18.62 15.00 -15.83
C TYR A 216 -19.07 15.93 -16.93
#